data_AF-A0A8T6W921-F1
#
_entry.id   AF-A0A8T6W921-F1
#
_cell.length_a   1.000
_cell.length_b   1.000
_cell.length_c   1.000
_cell.angle_alpha   90.00
_cell.angle_beta   90.00
_cell.angle_gamma   90.00
#
_symmetry.space_group_name_H-M   'P 1'
#
loop_
_entity.id
_entity.type
_entity.pdbx_description
1 polymer ?
#
loop_
_entity_poly.entity_id
_entity_poly.type
_entity_poly.pdbx_seq_one_letter_code
_entity_poly.pdbx_strand_id
1 'polypeptide(L)'
;FTGWTGTHTLNGVFIAKGPNIFHGVKLEKTNILDLTPTILKIYGIPVPEDMDGTPINDIFIDEFKERKIPVQEAKIEQPEEHDEKGLTEDEKSLIEERLRALGYIS
;
A
#
# COMPACT_ATOMS: atom_id res chain seq x y z
N PHE A 1 0.81 -10.80 -34.99
CA PHE A 1 0.87 -9.89 -33.83
C PHE A 1 0.35 -10.63 -32.61
N THR A 2 1.22 -11.02 -31.69
CA THR A 2 0.84 -11.74 -30.48
C THR A 2 0.34 -10.72 -29.44
N GLY A 3 -0.98 -10.53 -29.40
CA GLY A 3 -1.66 -9.57 -28.52
C GLY A 3 -1.62 -9.98 -27.05
N TRP A 4 -0.48 -9.83 -26.40
CA TRP A 4 -0.39 -9.88 -24.95
C TRP A 4 -0.41 -8.45 -24.40
N THR A 5 -1.51 -8.07 -23.77
CA THR A 5 -1.76 -6.72 -23.24
C THR A 5 -1.44 -6.58 -21.74
N GLY A 6 -0.64 -7.49 -21.19
CA GLY A 6 -0.34 -7.56 -19.76
C GLY A 6 -1.29 -8.51 -19.03
N THR A 7 -0.76 -9.65 -18.60
CA THR A 7 -1.47 -10.60 -17.73
C THR A 7 -1.07 -10.32 -16.29
N HIS A 8 -2.00 -9.85 -15.47
CA HIS A 8 -1.79 -9.75 -14.03
C HIS A 8 -1.92 -11.15 -13.41
N THR A 9 -1.01 -11.49 -12.50
CA THR A 9 -1.08 -12.72 -11.72
C THR A 9 -1.37 -12.35 -10.27
N LEU A 10 -2.25 -13.13 -9.62
CA LEU A 10 -2.60 -12.90 -8.21
C LEU A 10 -1.36 -13.02 -7.29
N ASN A 11 -0.44 -13.90 -7.64
CA ASN A 11 0.77 -14.15 -6.88
C ASN A 11 1.98 -13.45 -7.53
N GLY A 12 2.76 -12.75 -6.71
CA GLY A 12 4.05 -12.16 -7.07
C GLY A 12 5.24 -12.97 -6.56
N VAL A 13 6.45 -12.41 -6.73
CA VAL A 13 7.70 -12.95 -6.18
C VAL A 13 8.26 -11.95 -5.17
N PHE A 14 8.60 -12.42 -3.99
CA PHE A 14 9.25 -11.63 -2.95
C PHE A 14 10.62 -12.24 -2.62
N ILE A 15 11.67 -11.41 -2.64
CA ILE A 15 13.03 -11.79 -2.26
C ILE A 15 13.61 -10.63 -1.44
N ALA A 16 14.18 -10.96 -0.29
CA ALA A 16 14.87 -10.01 0.57
C ALA A 16 16.31 -10.48 0.82
N LYS A 17 17.28 -9.57 0.73
CA LYS A 17 18.70 -9.86 0.99
C LYS A 17 19.39 -8.63 1.58
N GLY A 18 20.13 -8.82 2.65
CA GLY A 18 20.88 -7.75 3.30
C GLY A 18 21.55 -8.21 4.59
N PRO A 19 22.35 -7.35 5.24
CA PRO A 19 23.12 -7.70 6.44
C PRO A 19 22.25 -8.12 7.62
N ASN A 20 21.02 -7.60 7.71
CA ASN A 20 20.09 -7.84 8.82
C ASN A 20 18.96 -8.81 8.45
N ILE A 21 19.09 -9.53 7.34
CA ILE A 21 18.07 -10.46 6.83
C ILE A 21 18.59 -11.89 6.95
N PHE A 22 17.75 -12.80 7.46
CA PHE A 22 18.10 -14.22 7.54
C PHE A 22 18.37 -14.82 6.16
N HIS A 23 19.35 -15.73 6.09
CA HIS A 23 19.64 -16.48 4.89
C HIS A 23 18.85 -17.78 4.86
N GLY A 24 18.35 -18.17 3.67
CA GLY A 24 17.70 -19.47 3.47
C GLY A 24 16.32 -19.61 4.11
N VAL A 25 15.73 -18.51 4.61
CA VAL A 25 14.37 -18.52 5.15
C VAL A 25 13.37 -18.47 4.00
N LYS A 26 12.40 -19.38 4.05
CA LYS A 26 11.26 -19.38 3.16
C LYS A 26 10.03 -18.94 3.95
N LEU A 27 9.41 -17.86 3.51
CA LEU A 27 8.15 -17.39 4.07
C LEU A 27 7.00 -18.22 3.48
N GLU A 28 6.03 -18.59 4.32
CA GLU A 28 4.87 -19.34 3.85
C GLU A 28 3.87 -18.45 3.11
N LYS A 29 3.61 -17.25 3.63
CA LYS A 29 2.71 -16.25 3.04
C LYS A 29 3.18 -14.83 3.38
N THR A 30 3.08 -13.94 2.40
CA THR A 30 3.34 -12.49 2.54
C THR A 30 2.34 -11.71 1.72
N ASN A 31 1.88 -10.57 2.21
CA ASN A 31 1.03 -9.66 1.44
C ASN A 31 1.88 -8.56 0.78
N ILE A 32 1.48 -8.09 -0.40
CA ILE A 32 2.09 -6.90 -1.02
C ILE A 32 1.97 -5.66 -0.13
N LEU A 33 0.89 -5.56 0.66
CA LEU A 33 0.67 -4.45 1.60
C LEU A 33 1.72 -4.39 2.71
N ASP A 34 2.33 -5.52 3.05
CA ASP A 34 3.38 -5.61 4.08
C ASP A 34 4.73 -5.06 3.60
N LEU A 35 4.89 -4.84 2.29
CA LEU A 35 6.16 -4.41 1.70
C LEU A 35 6.56 -3.01 2.18
N THR A 36 5.64 -2.05 2.07
CA THR A 36 5.89 -0.66 2.50
C THR A 36 6.26 -0.55 3.98
N PRO A 37 5.49 -1.10 4.96
CA PRO A 37 5.86 -1.01 6.37
C PRO A 37 7.17 -1.76 6.67
N THR A 38 7.49 -2.82 5.93
CA THR A 38 8.80 -3.50 6.02
C THR A 38 9.95 -2.60 5.57
N ILE A 39 9.78 -1.88 4.46
CA ILE A 39 10.79 -0.93 3.97
C ILE A 39 10.98 0.21 4.97
N LEU A 40 9.90 0.81 5.48
CA LEU A 40 9.97 1.86 6.51
C LEU A 40 10.76 1.37 7.74
N LYS A 41 10.50 0.13 8.19
CA LYS A 41 11.26 -0.50 9.27
C LYS A 41 12.75 -0.62 8.96
N ILE A 42 13.12 -1.01 7.74
CA ILE A 42 14.53 -1.12 7.32
C ILE A 42 15.24 0.24 7.45
N TYR A 43 14.59 1.32 7.03
CA TYR A 43 15.14 2.67 7.10
C TYR A 43 15.03 3.31 8.49
N GLY A 44 14.41 2.64 9.47
CA GLY A 44 14.16 3.20 10.80
C GLY A 44 13.18 4.36 10.77
N ILE A 45 12.29 4.38 9.78
CA ILE A 45 11.20 5.35 9.65
C ILE A 45 9.98 4.79 10.39
N PRO A 46 9.23 5.62 11.13
CA PRO A 46 8.06 5.16 11.87
C PRO A 46 6.99 4.66 10.91
N VAL A 47 6.35 3.55 11.25
CA VAL A 47 5.26 2.98 10.46
C VAL A 47 3.94 3.63 10.94
N PRO A 48 3.20 4.33 10.07
CA PRO A 48 1.89 4.88 10.43
C PRO A 48 0.90 3.80 10.87
N GLU A 49 0.01 4.13 11.81
CA GLU A 49 -0.98 3.19 12.37
C GLU A 49 -2.14 2.88 11.41
N ASP A 50 -2.37 3.74 10.41
CA ASP A 50 -3.44 3.63 9.42
C ASP A 50 -3.06 2.75 8.22
N MET A 51 -1.84 2.22 8.17
CA MET A 51 -1.44 1.28 7.13
C MET A 51 -2.10 -0.09 7.35
N ASP A 52 -2.74 -0.62 6.29
CA ASP A 52 -3.34 -1.97 6.32
C ASP A 52 -2.31 -3.11 6.51
N GLY A 53 -1.05 -2.88 6.11
CA GLY A 53 0.02 -3.87 6.16
C GLY A 53 0.87 -3.77 7.42
N THR A 54 1.60 -4.84 7.73
CA THR A 54 2.53 -4.87 8.88
C THR A 54 3.95 -5.25 8.45
N PRO A 55 5.00 -4.84 9.18
CA PRO A 55 6.36 -5.26 8.84
C PRO A 55 6.51 -6.78 8.88
N ILE A 56 7.11 -7.37 7.84
CA ILE A 56 7.39 -8.81 7.72
C ILE A 56 8.56 -9.16 8.66
N ASN A 57 8.28 -9.29 9.95
CA ASN A 57 9.31 -9.43 10.97
C ASN A 57 10.15 -10.72 10.86
N ASP A 58 9.61 -11.75 10.21
CA ASP A 58 10.24 -13.07 10.11
C ASP A 58 11.45 -13.10 9.16
N ILE A 59 11.68 -12.02 8.39
CA ILE A 59 12.88 -11.91 7.56
C ILE A 59 14.09 -11.38 8.32
N PHE A 60 13.88 -10.71 9.46
CA PHE A 60 14.93 -10.00 10.17
C PHE A 60 15.59 -10.89 11.23
N ILE A 61 16.91 -10.77 11.34
CA ILE A 61 17.65 -11.31 12.49
C ILE A 61 17.15 -10.69 13.81
N ASP A 62 17.24 -11.42 14.92
CA ASP A 62 16.63 -11.02 16.20
C ASP A 62 17.03 -9.61 16.65
N GLU A 63 18.33 -9.26 16.52
CA GLU A 63 18.85 -7.93 16.86
C GLU A 63 18.15 -6.80 16.08
N PHE A 64 17.83 -7.02 14.81
CA PHE A 64 17.16 -6.02 13.97
C PHE A 64 15.64 -6.04 14.16
N LYS A 65 15.09 -7.22 14.45
CA LYS A 65 13.66 -7.39 14.73
C LYS A 65 13.25 -6.59 15.97
N GLU A 66 14.06 -6.63 17.02
CA GLU A 66 13.85 -5.93 18.30
C GLU A 66 14.23 -4.44 18.27
N ARG A 67 14.81 -3.95 17.16
CA ARG A 67 15.18 -2.55 17.01
C ARG A 67 13.96 -1.65 17.23
N LYS A 68 13.99 -0.87 18.32
CA LYS A 68 12.99 0.15 18.59
C LYS A 68 13.15 1.28 17.57
N ILE A 69 12.12 1.47 16.75
CA ILE A 69 12.00 2.63 15.89
C ILE A 69 11.26 3.69 16.71
N PRO A 70 11.81 4.92 16.84
CA PRO A 70 11.11 5.99 17.54
C PRO A 70 9.76 6.20 16.86
N VAL A 71 8.65 6.04 17.58
CA VAL A 71 7.32 6.29 17.03
C VAL A 71 7.22 7.80 16.79
N GLN A 72 7.21 8.24 15.53
CA GLN A 72 6.54 9.50 15.21
C GLN A 72 5.12 9.12 14.84
N GLU A 73 4.17 9.71 15.54
CA GLU A 73 2.84 9.88 14.97
C GLU A 73 3.05 10.55 13.62
N ALA A 74 2.86 9.79 12.54
CA ALA A 74 2.76 10.39 11.23
C ALA A 74 1.53 11.29 11.33
N LYS A 75 1.77 12.60 11.49
CA LYS A 75 0.71 13.58 11.41
C LYS A 75 0.33 13.61 9.94
N ILE A 76 -0.58 12.71 9.57
CA ILE A 76 -1.22 12.76 8.28
C ILE A 76 -1.99 14.06 8.35
N GLU A 77 -1.47 15.08 7.68
CA GLU A 77 -2.29 16.21 7.31
C GLU A 77 -3.44 15.57 6.54
N GLN A 78 -4.60 15.49 7.21
CA GLN A 78 -5.84 15.24 6.51
C GLN A 78 -5.80 16.23 5.34
N PRO A 79 -6.06 15.79 4.10
CA PRO A 79 -6.24 16.75 3.02
C PRO A 79 -7.15 17.81 3.60
N GLU A 80 -6.71 19.08 3.60
CA GLU A 80 -7.58 20.19 3.99
C GLU A 80 -8.92 19.85 3.39
N GLU A 81 -9.99 19.76 4.21
CA GLU A 81 -11.33 19.50 3.72
C GLU A 81 -11.47 20.38 2.49
N HIS A 82 -11.37 19.76 1.32
CA HIS A 82 -11.51 20.48 0.08
C HIS A 82 -12.92 20.97 0.22
N ASP A 83 -13.05 22.28 0.43
CA ASP A 83 -14.28 23.02 0.59
C ASP A 83 -15.35 22.20 -0.13
N GLU A 84 -16.27 21.59 0.61
CA GLU A 84 -17.38 20.80 0.07
C GLU A 84 -18.24 21.77 -0.75
N LYS A 85 -17.72 22.28 -1.86
CA LYS A 85 -18.49 22.68 -3.01
C LYS A 85 -19.02 21.37 -3.54
N GLY A 86 -20.08 20.89 -2.88
CA GLY A 86 -20.94 19.87 -3.43
C GLY A 86 -21.20 20.24 -4.89
N LEU A 87 -21.16 19.23 -5.76
CA LEU A 87 -21.39 19.41 -7.18
C LEU A 87 -22.63 20.29 -7.39
N THR A 88 -22.51 21.29 -8.24
CA THR A 88 -23.68 22.03 -8.72
C THR A 88 -24.63 21.05 -9.43
N GLU A 89 -25.91 21.38 -9.48
CA GLU A 89 -26.90 20.49 -10.14
C GLU A 89 -26.55 20.23 -11.62
N ASP A 90 -25.91 21.19 -12.29
CA ASP A 90 -25.42 21.04 -13.66
C ASP A 90 -24.26 20.04 -13.75
N GLU A 91 -23.31 20.09 -12.80
CA GLU A 91 -22.19 19.14 -12.74
C GLU A 91 -22.67 17.72 -12.42
N LYS A 92 -23.65 17.56 -11.51
CA LYS A 92 -24.28 16.27 -11.23
C LYS A 92 -24.95 15.70 -12.47
N SER A 93 -25.72 16.52 -13.18
CA SER A 93 -26.44 16.11 -14.40
C SER A 93 -25.47 15.62 -15.48
N LEU A 94 -24.35 16.33 -15.67
CA LEU A 94 -23.32 15.94 -16.64
C LEU A 94 -22.65 14.61 -16.27
N ILE A 95 -22.37 14.39 -14.97
CA ILE A 95 -21.80 13.12 -14.48
C ILE A 95 -22.79 11.98 -14.68
N GLU A 96 -24.07 12.17 -14.34
CA GLU A 96 -25.11 11.17 -14.55
C GLU A 96 -25.29 10.79 -16.03
N GLU A 97 -25.29 11.77 -16.93
CA GLU A 97 -25.37 11.52 -18.38
C GLU A 97 -24.19 10.66 -18.84
N ARG A 98 -22.98 11.00 -18.39
CA ARG A 98 -21.76 10.26 -18.73
C ARG A 98 -21.79 8.84 -18.17
N LEU A 99 -22.25 8.65 -16.93
CA LEU A 99 -22.38 7.34 -16.30
C LEU A 99 -23.46 6.48 -16.98
N ARG A 100 -24.57 7.08 -17.40
CA ARG A 100 -25.63 6.43 -18.20
C ARG A 100 -25.09 6.02 -19.57
N ALA A 101 -24.34 6.88 -20.26
CA ALA A 101 -23.70 6.57 -21.54
C ALA A 101 -22.68 5.43 -21.44
N LEU A 102 -22.02 5.30 -20.29
CA LEU A 102 -21.09 4.21 -19.99
C LEU A 102 -21.78 2.94 -19.45
N GLY A 103 -23.10 2.98 -19.20
CA GLY A 103 -23.88 1.83 -18.74
C GLY A 103 -23.76 1.53 -17.24
N TYR A 104 -23.23 2.45 -16.44
CA TYR A 104 -23.14 2.31 -14.97
C TYR A 104 -24.47 2.62 -14.27
N ILE A 105 -25.37 3.35 -14.93
CA ILE A 105 -26.70 3.71 -14.44
C ILE A 105 -27.72 3.38 -15.53
N SER A 106 -28.74 2.59 -15.20
CA SER A 106 -29.87 2.23 -16.07
C SER A 106 -31.03 3.22 -15.95
#